data_AF-A0A0V8M525-F1
#
_entry.id   AF-A0A0V8M525-F1
#
_cell.length_a   1.000
_cell.length_b   1.000
_cell.length_c   1.000
_cell.angle_alpha   90.00
_cell.angle_beta   90.00
_cell.angle_gamma   90.00
#
_symmetry.space_group_name_H-M   'P 1'
#
loop_
_entity.id
_entity.type
_entity.pdbx_description
1 polymer ?
#
loop_
_entity_poly.entity_id
_entity_poly.type
_entity_poly.pdbx_seq_one_letter_code
_entity_poly.pdbx_strand_id
1 'polypeptide(L)'
;MWFIIGLIIGALILGLVWSMKRNNFQLTWYEWLIGIIGLALILFTIQNFFGSLDELESKAASIFLLVVGLPGLILLAVSWQLAVRRIKKA
;
A
#
# COMPACT_ATOMS: atom_id res chain seq x y z
N MET A 1 -10.56 9.19 -11.82
CA MET A 1 -10.16 8.49 -10.57
C MET A 1 -8.66 8.17 -10.56
N TRP A 2 -8.14 7.51 -11.59
CA TRP A 2 -6.72 7.16 -11.70
C TRP A 2 -5.74 8.33 -11.52
N PHE A 3 -6.07 9.51 -12.03
CA PHE A 3 -5.26 10.71 -11.80
C PHE A 3 -5.12 11.06 -10.31
N ILE A 4 -6.23 11.08 -9.56
CA ILE A 4 -6.24 11.39 -8.12
C ILE A 4 -5.49 10.30 -7.35
N ILE A 5 -5.72 9.04 -7.68
CA ILE A 5 -5.00 7.90 -7.07
C ILE A 5 -3.49 8.03 -7.32
N GLY A 6 -3.08 8.37 -8.54
CA GLY A 6 -1.69 8.61 -8.89
C GLY A 6 -1.05 9.75 -8.09
N LEU A 7 -1.78 10.86 -7.89
CA LEU A 7 -1.32 11.96 -7.04
C LEU A 7 -1.14 11.53 -5.58
N ILE A 8 -2.08 10.75 -5.04
CA ILE A 8 -1.99 10.23 -3.66
C ILE A 8 -0.77 9.31 -3.52
N ILE A 9 -0.57 8.37 -4.44
CA ILE A 9 0.59 7.46 -4.43
C ILE A 9 1.88 8.26 -4.54
N GLY A 10 1.95 9.22 -5.47
CA GLY A 10 3.10 10.08 -5.66
C GLY A 10 3.44 10.86 -4.38
N ALA A 11 2.44 11.46 -3.73
CA ALA A 11 2.61 12.16 -2.46
C ALA A 11 3.11 11.22 -1.34
N LEU A 12 2.57 10.00 -1.25
CA LEU A 12 3.00 9.01 -0.26
C LEU A 12 4.45 8.56 -0.49
N ILE A 13 4.85 8.30 -1.75
CA ILE A 13 6.22 7.92 -2.10
C ILE A 13 7.18 9.08 -1.79
N LEU A 14 6.83 10.31 -2.19
CA LEU A 14 7.63 11.49 -1.89
C LEU A 14 7.78 11.70 -0.38
N GLY A 15 6.69 11.57 0.38
CA GLY A 15 6.71 11.64 1.85
C GLY A 15 7.61 10.57 2.47
N LEU A 16 7.57 9.34 1.96
CA LEU A 16 8.45 8.25 2.39
C LEU A 16 9.92 8.57 2.10
N VAL A 17 10.26 8.95 0.86
CA VAL A 17 11.64 9.28 0.48
C VAL A 17 12.17 10.48 1.25
N TRP A 18 11.34 11.51 1.46
CA TRP A 18 11.71 12.67 2.24
C TRP A 18 11.97 12.31 3.71
N SER A 19 11.12 11.46 4.31
CA SER A 19 11.31 10.94 5.67
C SER A 19 12.61 10.13 5.80
N MET A 20 12.89 9.25 4.83
CA MET A 20 14.14 8.47 4.76
C MET A 20 15.36 9.39 4.75
N LYS A 21 15.35 10.44 3.92
CA LYS A 21 16.45 11.40 3.81
C LYS A 21 16.62 12.23 5.08
N ARG A 22 15.52 12.70 5.68
CA ARG A 22 15.54 13.54 6.90
C ARG A 22 16.07 12.79 8.11
N ASN A 23 15.70 11.52 8.25
CA ASN A 23 16.03 10.70 9.40
C ASN A 23 17.22 9.76 9.13
N ASN A 24 17.89 9.92 7.99
CA ASN A 24 19.05 9.14 7.53
C ASN A 24 18.91 7.62 7.67
N PHE A 25 17.70 7.08 7.41
CA PHE A 25 17.46 5.64 7.42
C PHE A 25 17.19 5.13 6.01
N GLN A 26 17.51 3.85 5.81
CA GLN A 26 17.23 3.13 4.57
C GLN A 26 16.31 1.96 4.88
N LEU A 27 15.44 1.61 3.93
CA LEU A 27 14.62 0.40 3.99
C LEU A 27 15.46 -0.79 3.50
N THR A 28 15.28 -1.96 4.14
CA THR A 28 15.88 -3.21 3.64
C THR A 28 15.13 -3.72 2.42
N TRP A 29 15.77 -4.63 1.67
CA TRP A 29 15.19 -5.21 0.45
C TRP A 29 13.83 -5.89 0.71
N TYR A 30 13.65 -6.56 1.85
CA TYR A 30 12.40 -7.24 2.18
C TYR A 30 11.29 -6.26 2.61
N GLU A 31 11.63 -5.13 3.23
CA GLU A 31 10.64 -4.08 3.53
C GLU A 31 10.12 -3.45 2.24
N TRP A 32 11.03 -3.21 1.28
CA TRP A 32 10.65 -2.79 -0.08
C TRP A 32 9.76 -3.80 -0.77
N LEU A 33 10.14 -5.08 -0.78
CA LEU A 33 9.38 -6.14 -1.44
C LEU A 33 7.97 -6.26 -0.85
N ILE A 34 7.86 -6.36 0.48
CA ILE A 34 6.57 -6.47 1.17
C ILE A 34 5.72 -5.21 0.93
N GLY A 35 6.34 -4.02 0.99
CA GLY A 35 5.65 -2.76 0.76
C GLY A 35 5.11 -2.64 -0.67
N ILE A 36 5.90 -3.01 -1.68
CA ILE A 36 5.49 -2.98 -3.08
C ILE A 36 4.36 -3.99 -3.35
N ILE A 37 4.48 -5.22 -2.84
CA ILE A 37 3.42 -6.23 -2.98
C ILE A 37 2.13 -5.74 -2.30
N GLY A 38 2.22 -5.22 -1.08
CA GLY A 38 1.08 -4.65 -0.37
C GLY A 38 0.42 -3.53 -1.15
N LEU A 39 1.20 -2.59 -1.69
CA LEU A 39 0.70 -1.50 -2.52
C LEU A 39 0.02 -2.03 -3.80
N ALA A 40 0.64 -2.98 -4.49
CA ALA A 40 0.07 -3.58 -5.70
C ALA A 40 -1.29 -4.25 -5.43
N LEU A 41 -1.42 -4.98 -4.31
CA LEU A 41 -2.69 -5.59 -3.91
C LEU A 41 -3.77 -4.53 -3.64
N ILE A 42 -3.42 -3.42 -2.97
CA ILE A 42 -4.37 -2.32 -2.73
C ILE A 42 -4.83 -1.69 -4.05
N LEU A 43 -3.93 -1.44 -4.98
CA LEU A 43 -4.28 -0.88 -6.28
C LEU A 43 -5.16 -1.84 -7.08
N PHE A 44 -4.84 -3.13 -7.04
CA PHE A 44 -5.65 -4.17 -7.66
C PHE A 44 -7.05 -4.26 -7.04
N THR A 45 -7.16 -4.18 -5.71
CA THR A 45 -8.45 -4.11 -5.00
C THR A 45 -9.24 -2.88 -5.41
N ILE A 46 -8.63 -1.69 -5.47
CA ILE A 46 -9.32 -0.45 -5.85
C ILE A 46 -9.88 -0.58 -7.27
N GLN A 47 -9.07 -1.06 -8.22
CA GLN A 47 -9.48 -1.26 -9.61
C GLN A 47 -10.69 -2.20 -9.71
N ASN A 48 -10.61 -3.37 -9.08
CA ASN A 48 -11.67 -4.37 -9.18
C ASN A 48 -12.91 -4.01 -8.36
N PHE A 49 -12.74 -3.30 -7.24
CA PHE A 49 -13.87 -2.81 -6.46
C PHE A 49 -14.75 -1.88 -7.29
N PHE A 50 -14.16 -0.87 -7.93
CA PHE A 50 -14.93 0.04 -8.78
C PHE A 50 -15.44 -0.65 -10.04
N GLY A 51 -14.65 -1.52 -10.68
CA GLY A 51 -15.12 -2.31 -11.83
C GLY A 51 -16.33 -3.18 -11.49
N SER A 52 -16.33 -3.88 -10.35
CA SER A 52 -17.47 -4.66 -9.90
C SER A 52 -18.69 -3.80 -9.57
N LEU A 53 -18.52 -2.58 -9.05
CA LEU A 53 -19.65 -1.67 -8.83
C LEU A 53 -20.25 -1.15 -10.15
N ASP A 54 -19.42 -0.85 -11.14
CA ASP A 54 -19.87 -0.47 -12.49
C ASP A 54 -20.66 -1.61 -13.16
N GLU A 55 -20.32 -2.86 -12.83
CA GLU A 55 -21.05 -4.07 -13.25
C GLU A 55 -22.23 -4.45 -12.34
N LEU A 56 -22.60 -3.62 -11.36
CA LEU A 56 -23.67 -3.84 -10.37
C LEU A 56 -23.45 -5.07 -9.46
N GLU A 57 -22.24 -5.61 -9.42
CA GLU A 57 -21.82 -6.78 -8.63
C GLU A 57 -21.26 -6.37 -7.25
N SER A 58 -22.13 -5.80 -6.41
CA SER A 58 -21.76 -5.31 -5.06
C SER A 58 -21.14 -6.40 -4.14
N LYS A 59 -21.53 -7.66 -4.33
CA LYS A 59 -20.95 -8.80 -3.61
C LYS A 59 -19.49 -9.03 -4.02
N ALA A 60 -19.18 -8.98 -5.31
CA ALA A 60 -17.81 -9.13 -5.81
C ALA A 60 -16.92 -7.99 -5.31
N ALA A 61 -17.42 -6.75 -5.36
CA ALA A 61 -16.73 -5.57 -4.82
C ALA A 61 -16.33 -5.78 -3.34
N SER A 62 -17.29 -6.21 -2.51
CA SER A 62 -17.05 -6.47 -1.08
C SER A 62 -16.02 -7.58 -0.84
N ILE A 63 -16.02 -8.64 -1.67
CA ILE A 63 -15.06 -9.74 -1.58
C ILE A 63 -13.64 -9.26 -1.92
N PHE A 64 -13.46 -8.38 -2.91
CA PHE A 64 -12.15 -7.80 -3.23
C PHE A 64 -11.56 -7.00 -2.06
N LEU A 65 -12.38 -6.27 -1.30
CA LEU A 65 -11.92 -5.57 -0.10
C LEU A 65 -11.39 -6.53 0.95
N LEU A 66 -12.09 -7.64 1.19
CA LEU A 66 -11.77 -8.58 2.26
C LEU A 66 -10.64 -9.53 1.89
N VAL A 67 -10.66 -10.11 0.69
CA VAL A 67 -9.75 -11.20 0.31
C VAL A 67 -8.44 -10.68 -0.28
N VAL A 68 -8.46 -9.49 -0.90
CA VAL A 68 -7.26 -8.88 -1.51
C VAL A 68 -6.86 -7.62 -0.76
N GLY A 69 -7.81 -6.75 -0.45
CA GLY A 69 -7.54 -5.45 0.16
C GLY A 69 -6.97 -5.58 1.58
N LEU A 70 -7.61 -6.38 2.43
CA LEU A 70 -7.17 -6.58 3.80
C LEU A 70 -5.76 -7.20 3.87
N PRO A 71 -5.41 -8.27 3.12
CA PRO A 71 -4.02 -8.72 3.05
C PRO A 71 -3.06 -7.65 2.56
N GLY A 72 -3.43 -6.85 1.55
CA GLY A 72 -2.62 -5.71 1.09
C GLY A 72 -2.32 -4.70 2.21
N LEU A 73 -3.34 -4.34 3.00
CA LEU A 73 -3.19 -3.44 4.16
C LEU A 73 -2.30 -4.04 5.24
N ILE A 74 -2.45 -5.35 5.51
CA ILE A 74 -1.62 -6.06 6.48
C ILE A 74 -0.16 -6.04 6.04
N LEU A 75 0.14 -6.31 4.76
CA LEU A 75 1.51 -6.27 4.25
C LEU A 75 2.13 -4.87 4.37
N LEU A 76 1.38 -3.82 4.04
CA LEU A 76 1.84 -2.44 4.22
C LEU A 76 2.11 -2.13 5.70
N ALA A 77 1.21 -2.54 6.60
CA ALA A 77 1.39 -2.37 8.03
C ALA A 77 2.62 -3.14 8.56
N VAL A 78 2.86 -4.36 8.06
CA VAL A 78 4.03 -5.17 8.42
C VAL A 78 5.32 -4.51 7.94
N SER A 79 5.40 -4.09 6.67
CA SER A 79 6.57 -3.38 6.14
C SER A 79 6.88 -2.12 6.95
N TRP A 80 5.85 -1.33 7.27
CA TRP A 80 5.99 -0.15 8.14
C TRP A 80 6.49 -0.51 9.55
N GLN A 81 5.89 -1.51 10.20
CA GLN A 81 6.30 -1.92 11.55
C GLN A 81 7.73 -2.44 11.58
N LEU A 82 8.18 -3.20 10.58
CA LEU A 82 9.55 -3.67 10.47
C LEU A 82 10.54 -2.50 10.38
N ALA A 83 10.27 -1.53 9.50
CA ALA A 83 11.10 -0.34 9.34
C ALA A 83 11.19 0.47 10.63
N VAL A 84 10.05 0.81 11.24
CA VAL A 84 10.02 1.61 12.48
C VAL A 84 10.71 0.91 13.65
N ARG A 85 10.47 -0.39 13.83
CA ARG A 85 11.12 -1.15 14.92
C ARG A 85 12.63 -1.26 14.73
N ARG A 86 13.11 -1.37 13.48
CA ARG A 86 14.56 -1.34 13.21
C ARG A 86 15.15 0.02 13.55
N ILE A 87 14.53 1.10 13.07
CA ILE A 87 15.03 2.47 13.30
C ILE A 87 15.11 2.79 14.79
N LYS A 88 14.15 2.33 15.61
CA LYS A 88 14.17 2.55 17.07
C LYS A 88 15.20 1.72 17.84
N LYS A 89 15.72 0.64 17.25
CA LYS A 89 16.75 -0.22 17.87
C LYS A 89 18.17 0.20 17.50
N ALA A 90 18.34 0.95 16.42
CA ALA A 90 19.60 1.53 15.98
C ALA A 90 19.89 2.83 16.76
#